data_AF-A0A3C0P018-F1
#
_entry.id   AF-A0A3C0P018-F1
#
_cell.length_a   1.000
_cell.length_b   1.000
_cell.length_c   1.000
_cell.angle_alpha   90.00
_cell.angle_beta   90.00
_cell.angle_gamma   90.00
#
_symmetry.space_group_name_H-M   'P 1'
#
loop_
_entity.id
_entity.type
_entity.pdbx_description
1 polymer ?
#
loop_
_entity_poly.entity_id
_entity_poly.type
_entity_poly.pdbx_seq_one_letter_code
_entity_poly.pdbx_strand_id
1 'polypeptide(L)'
;MTGSSSNNVTALHNLLLYVTKGICAVTMELRFEKKSIPLSVNYLINDNLVMANPRVNMDADRICEQIAKTLEAKENLLKSVDQGRLEKLPEASVWNGSADEYEEKALVSGNDMTEDEDIRCLRQMIIYAVQGVAAYVRNAAILGKEDKDIDYFIQNSMKKVLDDHLNGGELIASILEAGRFGIRAMNLLGAAKKSIFGAPEITEVSTGVRSNPGILVAGDNFRDLEQLLKQAEAQGVDVYSYSDMLSAHAYPKLKT
;
A
#
# COMPACT_ATOMS: atom_id res chain seq x y z
N MET A 1 -21.45 -20.88 17.21
CA MET A 1 -19.98 -20.79 17.36
C MET A 1 -19.36 -21.80 16.42
N THR A 2 -19.27 -21.46 15.14
CA THR A 2 -18.57 -22.25 14.14
C THR A 2 -17.10 -21.87 14.21
N GLY A 3 -16.25 -22.85 14.51
CA GLY A 3 -14.81 -22.66 14.73
C GLY A 3 -14.16 -21.96 13.55
N SER A 4 -13.31 -20.98 13.83
CA SER A 4 -12.46 -20.39 12.81
C SER A 4 -11.57 -21.50 12.27
N SER A 5 -11.68 -21.80 10.98
CA SER A 5 -10.48 -22.19 10.23
C SER A 5 -9.44 -21.13 10.56
N SER A 6 -8.30 -21.52 11.13
CA SER A 6 -7.20 -20.57 11.32
C SER A 6 -6.67 -20.24 9.94
N ASN A 7 -7.34 -19.32 9.23
CA ASN A 7 -6.95 -18.91 7.90
C ASN A 7 -5.48 -18.50 7.98
N ASN A 8 -4.65 -19.06 7.09
CA ASN A 8 -3.23 -18.76 7.10
C ASN A 8 -3.01 -17.33 6.60
N VAL A 9 -3.03 -16.37 7.52
CA VAL A 9 -2.96 -14.93 7.22
C VAL A 9 -1.74 -14.58 6.38
N THR A 10 -0.60 -15.23 6.63
CA THR A 10 0.62 -15.06 5.82
C THR A 10 0.40 -15.49 4.38
N ALA A 11 -0.28 -16.63 4.17
CA ALA A 11 -0.63 -17.08 2.82
C ALA A 11 -1.56 -16.07 2.12
N LEU A 12 -2.53 -15.49 2.86
CA LEU A 12 -3.41 -14.45 2.33
C LEU A 12 -2.65 -13.15 1.97
N HIS A 13 -1.66 -12.72 2.77
CA HIS A 13 -0.79 -11.58 2.41
C HIS A 13 -0.02 -11.86 1.12
N ASN A 14 0.54 -13.06 0.98
CA ASN A 14 1.25 -13.46 -0.22
C ASN A 14 0.34 -13.48 -1.45
N LEU A 15 -0.88 -14.00 -1.30
CA LEU A 15 -1.86 -13.98 -2.39
C LEU A 15 -2.29 -12.55 -2.74
N LEU A 16 -2.50 -11.68 -1.75
CA LEU A 16 -2.83 -10.27 -1.99
C LEU A 16 -1.71 -9.58 -2.80
N LEU A 17 -0.44 -9.83 -2.46
CA LEU A 17 0.69 -9.34 -3.27
C LEU A 17 0.67 -9.93 -4.68
N TYR A 18 0.40 -11.23 -4.83
CA TYR A 18 0.35 -11.89 -6.13
C TYR A 18 -0.72 -11.28 -7.04
N VAL A 19 -1.98 -11.16 -6.58
CA VAL A 19 -3.06 -10.55 -7.38
C VAL A 19 -2.81 -9.08 -7.64
N THR A 20 -2.11 -8.38 -6.73
CA THR A 20 -1.70 -6.98 -6.90
C THR A 20 -0.66 -6.84 -8.01
N LYS A 21 0.33 -7.73 -8.10
CA LYS A 21 1.25 -7.76 -9.25
C LYS A 21 0.50 -8.03 -10.56
N GLY A 22 -0.50 -8.91 -10.51
CA GLY A 22 -1.38 -9.23 -11.63
C GLY A 22 -2.12 -8.01 -12.18
N ILE A 23 -2.83 -7.27 -11.33
CA ILE A 23 -3.52 -6.04 -11.76
C ILE A 23 -2.53 -4.96 -12.20
N CYS A 24 -1.36 -4.84 -11.55
CA CYS A 24 -0.30 -3.93 -11.99
C CYS A 24 0.14 -4.24 -13.42
N ALA A 25 0.40 -5.50 -13.77
CA ALA A 25 0.75 -5.89 -15.13
C ALA A 25 -0.36 -5.54 -16.15
N VAL A 26 -1.64 -5.72 -15.80
CA VAL A 26 -2.78 -5.30 -16.64
C VAL A 26 -2.79 -3.78 -16.84
N THR A 27 -2.61 -2.99 -15.78
CA THR A 27 -2.56 -1.51 -15.91
C THR A 27 -1.39 -1.05 -16.79
N MET A 28 -0.25 -1.73 -16.73
CA MET A 28 0.92 -1.41 -17.55
C MET A 28 0.67 -1.75 -19.03
N GLU A 29 -0.03 -2.84 -19.31
CA GLU A 29 -0.42 -3.20 -20.68
C GLU A 29 -1.42 -2.18 -21.27
N LEU A 30 -2.45 -1.82 -20.50
CA LEU A 30 -3.39 -0.77 -20.92
C LEU A 30 -2.70 0.57 -21.19
N ARG A 31 -1.71 0.96 -20.37
CA ARG A 31 -0.91 2.17 -20.64
C ARG A 31 -0.08 2.06 -21.91
N PHE A 32 0.49 0.88 -22.20
CA PHE A 32 1.18 0.62 -23.46
C PHE A 32 0.24 0.79 -24.67
N GLU A 33 -1.01 0.34 -24.53
CA GLU A 33 -2.09 0.55 -25.50
C GLU A 33 -2.66 1.99 -25.49
N LYS A 34 -2.08 2.90 -24.70
CA LYS A 34 -2.51 4.30 -24.53
C LYS A 34 -3.94 4.46 -23.96
N LYS A 35 -4.41 3.46 -23.21
CA LYS A 35 -5.70 3.47 -22.50
C LYS A 35 -5.51 4.05 -21.09
N SER A 36 -6.48 4.82 -20.64
CA SER A 36 -6.46 5.45 -19.31
C SER A 36 -6.78 4.45 -18.20
N ILE A 37 -6.11 4.57 -17.06
CA ILE A 37 -6.40 3.79 -15.86
C ILE A 37 -7.27 4.62 -14.92
N PRO A 38 -8.40 4.09 -14.42
CA PRO A 38 -9.21 4.77 -13.42
C PRO A 38 -8.42 5.05 -12.14
N LEU A 39 -8.60 6.23 -11.55
CA LEU A 39 -7.89 6.62 -10.32
C LEU A 39 -8.17 5.68 -9.14
N SER A 40 -9.38 5.13 -9.06
CA SER A 40 -9.74 4.13 -8.04
C SER A 40 -8.86 2.89 -8.06
N VAL A 41 -8.31 2.51 -9.23
CA VAL A 41 -7.37 1.39 -9.36
C VAL A 41 -6.03 1.73 -8.70
N ASN A 42 -5.56 2.97 -8.81
CA ASN A 42 -4.33 3.39 -8.15
C ASN A 42 -4.50 3.33 -6.62
N TYR A 43 -5.65 3.77 -6.10
CA TYR A 43 -5.98 3.66 -4.67
C TYR A 43 -6.04 2.22 -4.20
N LEU A 44 -6.73 1.36 -4.94
CA LEU A 44 -6.81 -0.07 -4.67
C LEU A 44 -5.42 -0.71 -4.58
N ILE A 45 -4.53 -0.42 -5.54
CA ILE A 45 -3.17 -0.96 -5.55
C ILE A 45 -2.37 -0.47 -4.34
N ASN A 46 -2.47 0.82 -4.00
CA ASN A 46 -1.77 1.37 -2.83
C ASN A 46 -2.29 0.75 -1.53
N ASP A 47 -3.60 0.58 -1.39
CA ASP A 47 -4.23 -0.08 -0.24
C ASP A 47 -3.80 -1.56 -0.13
N ASN A 48 -3.74 -2.29 -1.24
CA ASN A 48 -3.29 -3.68 -1.25
C ASN A 48 -1.85 -3.81 -0.75
N LEU A 49 -0.95 -2.97 -1.27
CA LEU A 49 0.47 -3.00 -0.90
C LEU A 49 0.67 -2.71 0.59
N VAL A 50 -0.09 -1.76 1.13
CA VAL A 50 -0.06 -1.42 2.56
C VAL A 50 -0.69 -2.55 3.41
N MET A 51 -1.83 -3.09 2.98
CA MET A 51 -2.55 -4.16 3.69
C MET A 51 -1.78 -5.49 3.71
N ALA A 52 -1.01 -5.77 2.67
CA ALA A 52 -0.18 -6.98 2.60
C ALA A 52 1.04 -6.96 3.54
N ASN A 53 1.24 -5.89 4.31
CA ASN A 53 2.24 -5.86 5.38
C ASN A 53 1.65 -6.48 6.66
N PRO A 54 2.24 -7.55 7.22
CA PRO A 54 1.74 -8.21 8.43
C PRO A 54 1.68 -7.31 9.67
N ARG A 55 2.45 -6.21 9.70
CA ARG A 55 2.39 -5.23 10.80
C ARG A 55 1.22 -4.26 10.68
N VAL A 56 0.52 -4.24 9.54
CA VAL A 56 -0.59 -3.34 9.27
C VAL A 56 -1.93 -4.04 9.45
N ASN A 57 -2.10 -5.25 8.91
CA ASN A 57 -3.38 -5.94 8.99
C ASN A 57 -3.19 -7.45 9.16
N MET A 58 -3.80 -8.02 10.20
CA MET A 58 -3.81 -9.46 10.49
C MET A 58 -5.23 -10.05 10.48
N ASP A 59 -6.21 -9.30 10.00
CA ASP A 59 -7.61 -9.72 9.86
C ASP A 59 -7.80 -10.46 8.54
N ALA A 60 -7.95 -11.78 8.62
CA ALA A 60 -8.08 -12.66 7.46
C ALA A 60 -9.27 -12.29 6.57
N ASP A 61 -10.42 -11.96 7.17
CA ASP A 61 -11.65 -11.67 6.42
C ASP A 61 -11.47 -10.40 5.59
N ARG A 62 -10.85 -9.37 6.17
CA ARG A 62 -10.51 -8.13 5.46
C ARG A 62 -9.54 -8.36 4.31
N ILE A 63 -8.54 -9.22 4.48
CA ILE A 63 -7.59 -9.54 3.42
C ILE A 63 -8.30 -10.30 2.30
N CYS A 64 -9.17 -11.26 2.63
CA CYS A 64 -10.00 -11.98 1.64
C CYS A 64 -10.91 -11.05 0.85
N GLU A 65 -11.58 -10.11 1.52
CA GLU A 65 -12.39 -9.06 0.86
C GLU A 65 -11.55 -8.21 -0.08
N GLN A 66 -10.33 -7.85 0.33
CA GLN A 66 -9.43 -7.04 -0.48
C GLN A 66 -8.92 -7.79 -1.71
N ILE A 67 -8.62 -9.09 -1.58
CA ILE A 67 -8.29 -9.97 -2.70
C ILE A 67 -9.46 -10.01 -3.69
N ALA A 68 -10.69 -10.25 -3.21
CA ALA A 68 -11.88 -10.30 -4.07
C ALA A 68 -12.10 -8.98 -4.85
N LYS A 69 -11.99 -7.83 -4.18
CA LYS A 69 -12.07 -6.50 -4.83
C LYS A 69 -10.99 -6.34 -5.91
N THR A 70 -9.79 -6.85 -5.65
CA THR A 70 -8.66 -6.78 -6.60
C THR A 70 -8.90 -7.65 -7.83
N LEU A 71 -9.42 -8.86 -7.62
CA LEU A 71 -9.79 -9.77 -8.70
C LEU A 71 -10.87 -9.18 -9.59
N GLU A 72 -11.95 -8.63 -9.00
CA GLU A 72 -13.02 -7.96 -9.74
C GLU A 72 -12.50 -6.77 -10.56
N ALA A 73 -11.71 -5.89 -9.95
CA ALA A 73 -11.12 -4.75 -10.63
C ALA A 73 -10.21 -5.19 -11.79
N LYS A 74 -9.39 -6.23 -11.56
CA LYS A 74 -8.50 -6.81 -12.58
C LYS A 74 -9.30 -7.38 -13.75
N GLU A 75 -10.36 -8.14 -13.50
CA GLU A 75 -11.24 -8.68 -14.55
C GLU A 75 -11.90 -7.57 -15.37
N ASN A 76 -12.37 -6.51 -14.72
CA ASN A 76 -12.97 -5.38 -15.41
C ASN A 76 -11.96 -4.66 -16.31
N LEU A 77 -10.70 -4.51 -15.86
CA LEU A 77 -9.63 -3.93 -16.69
C LEU A 77 -9.22 -4.86 -17.84
N LEU A 78 -9.17 -6.18 -17.62
CA LEU A 78 -8.81 -7.16 -18.66
C LEU A 78 -9.74 -7.09 -19.88
N LYS A 79 -11.04 -6.81 -19.68
CA LYS A 79 -12.01 -6.61 -20.78
C LYS A 79 -11.60 -5.47 -21.73
N SER A 80 -10.77 -4.55 -21.27
CA SER A 80 -10.28 -3.41 -22.05
C SER A 80 -8.92 -3.68 -22.70
N VAL A 81 -8.26 -4.81 -22.44
CA VAL A 81 -6.97 -5.18 -23.06
C VAL A 81 -7.24 -5.76 -24.45
N ASP A 82 -6.39 -5.44 -25.43
CA ASP A 82 -6.55 -5.98 -26.79
C ASP A 82 -6.30 -7.51 -26.79
N GLN A 83 -7.13 -8.27 -27.52
CA GLN A 83 -7.06 -9.75 -27.48
C GLN A 83 -5.68 -10.33 -27.80
N GLY A 84 -4.96 -9.74 -28.78
CA GLY A 84 -3.61 -10.18 -29.14
C GLY A 84 -2.51 -9.83 -28.13
N ARG A 85 -2.87 -9.18 -27.00
CA ARG A 85 -1.96 -8.81 -25.91
C ARG A 85 -2.18 -9.64 -24.66
N LEU A 86 -3.33 -10.34 -24.54
CA LEU A 86 -3.66 -11.17 -23.38
C LEU A 86 -2.61 -12.27 -23.14
N GLU A 87 -2.09 -12.89 -24.20
CA GLU A 87 -1.06 -13.94 -24.12
C GLU A 87 0.30 -13.44 -23.58
N LYS A 88 0.51 -12.12 -23.55
CA LYS A 88 1.75 -11.51 -23.03
C LYS A 88 1.67 -11.18 -21.55
N LEU A 89 0.50 -11.32 -20.94
CA LEU A 89 0.29 -11.03 -19.53
C LEU A 89 0.77 -12.22 -18.67
N PRO A 90 1.38 -11.95 -17.51
CA PRO A 90 1.78 -13.00 -16.59
C PRO A 90 0.56 -13.74 -16.03
N GLU A 91 0.77 -14.95 -15.52
CA GLU A 91 -0.30 -15.77 -14.94
C GLU A 91 -1.11 -15.02 -13.87
N ALA A 92 -0.43 -14.21 -13.04
CA ALA A 92 -1.07 -13.38 -12.02
C ALA A 92 -2.15 -12.44 -12.58
N SER A 93 -1.98 -11.98 -13.82
CA SER A 93 -2.94 -11.12 -14.50
C SER A 93 -4.20 -11.87 -14.91
N VAL A 94 -4.13 -13.17 -15.19
CA VAL A 94 -5.26 -13.96 -15.69
C VAL A 94 -5.90 -14.84 -14.62
N TRP A 95 -5.17 -15.24 -13.59
CA TRP A 95 -5.70 -16.07 -12.50
C TRP A 95 -6.87 -15.39 -11.80
N ASN A 96 -7.93 -16.15 -11.55
CA ASN A 96 -9.05 -15.76 -10.69
C ASN A 96 -9.49 -16.99 -9.89
N GLY A 97 -10.13 -16.77 -8.75
CA GLY A 97 -10.61 -17.83 -7.88
C GLY A 97 -11.50 -17.30 -6.76
N SER A 98 -12.13 -18.21 -6.03
CA SER A 98 -12.95 -17.90 -4.85
C SER A 98 -12.19 -18.10 -3.54
N ALA A 99 -12.78 -17.64 -2.43
CA ALA A 99 -12.12 -17.61 -1.12
C ALA A 99 -11.62 -18.98 -0.63
N ASP A 100 -12.26 -20.08 -1.04
CA ASP A 100 -11.88 -21.45 -0.75
C ASP A 100 -10.60 -21.91 -1.49
N GLU A 101 -10.23 -21.24 -2.59
CA GLU A 101 -9.02 -21.55 -3.37
C GLU A 101 -7.80 -20.71 -2.95
N TYR A 102 -8.00 -19.70 -2.10
CA TYR A 102 -6.97 -18.71 -1.80
C TYR A 102 -5.73 -19.31 -1.13
N GLU A 103 -5.91 -20.19 -0.15
CA GLU A 103 -4.77 -20.80 0.54
C GLU A 103 -3.96 -21.72 -0.37
N GLU A 104 -4.64 -22.54 -1.17
CA GLU A 104 -3.97 -23.43 -2.13
C GLU A 104 -3.20 -22.61 -3.17
N LYS A 105 -3.83 -21.54 -3.71
CA LYS A 105 -3.14 -20.67 -4.67
C LYS A 105 -1.91 -20.02 -4.06
N ALA A 106 -2.01 -19.52 -2.83
CA ALA A 106 -0.92 -18.84 -2.14
C ALA A 106 0.35 -19.72 -1.99
N LEU A 107 0.19 -21.04 -1.86
CA LEU A 107 1.31 -21.98 -1.74
C LEU A 107 2.13 -22.09 -3.03
N VAL A 108 1.49 -21.93 -4.19
CA VAL A 108 2.14 -22.06 -5.51
C VAL A 108 2.42 -20.70 -6.18
N SER A 109 1.94 -19.61 -5.59
CA SER A 109 2.07 -18.24 -6.13
C SER A 109 2.94 -17.32 -5.26
N GLY A 110 3.65 -17.88 -4.28
CA GLY A 110 4.46 -17.13 -3.32
C GLY A 110 5.66 -16.43 -3.95
N ASN A 111 6.20 -15.42 -3.24
CA ASN A 111 7.42 -14.70 -3.66
C ASN A 111 8.66 -15.61 -3.69
N ASP A 112 8.61 -16.78 -3.04
CA ASP A 112 9.72 -17.70 -2.87
C ASP A 112 9.93 -18.67 -4.04
N MET A 113 9.15 -18.55 -5.12
CA MET A 113 9.25 -19.44 -6.28
C MET A 113 10.45 -19.14 -7.20
N THR A 114 11.17 -18.03 -6.99
CA THR A 114 12.40 -17.74 -7.73
C THR A 114 13.52 -18.62 -7.15
N GLU A 115 14.13 -19.49 -7.96
CA GLU A 115 15.18 -20.41 -7.49
C GLU A 115 16.46 -19.69 -7.05
N ASP A 116 16.96 -18.78 -7.88
CA ASP A 116 18.15 -17.97 -7.60
C ASP A 116 17.92 -17.06 -6.39
N GLU A 117 18.74 -17.24 -5.36
CA GLU A 117 18.61 -16.55 -4.08
C GLU A 117 18.88 -15.04 -4.19
N ASP A 118 19.84 -14.62 -5.01
CA ASP A 118 20.17 -13.22 -5.20
C ASP A 118 19.03 -12.51 -5.93
N ILE A 119 18.51 -13.12 -7.00
CA ILE A 119 17.37 -12.60 -7.75
C ILE A 119 16.12 -12.54 -6.87
N ARG A 120 15.86 -13.58 -6.07
CA ARG A 120 14.74 -13.63 -5.12
C ARG A 120 14.86 -12.50 -4.09
N CYS A 121 16.04 -12.32 -3.51
CA CYS A 121 16.32 -11.25 -2.56
C CYS A 121 16.08 -9.86 -3.17
N LEU A 122 16.62 -9.60 -4.37
CA LEU A 122 16.44 -8.33 -5.07
C LEU A 122 14.97 -8.04 -5.38
N ARG A 123 14.21 -9.02 -5.84
CA ARG A 123 12.75 -8.89 -6.07
C ARG A 123 12.02 -8.54 -4.78
N GLN A 124 12.36 -9.20 -3.68
CA GLN A 124 11.74 -8.96 -2.39
C GLN A 124 12.09 -7.56 -1.83
N MET A 125 13.32 -7.10 -2.03
CA MET A 125 13.73 -5.72 -1.71
C MET A 125 12.92 -4.68 -2.48
N ILE A 126 12.66 -4.91 -3.78
CA ILE A 126 11.80 -4.03 -4.59
C ILE A 126 10.40 -3.98 -4.01
N ILE A 127 9.80 -5.14 -3.68
CA ILE A 127 8.45 -5.20 -3.10
C ILE A 127 8.39 -4.38 -1.81
N TYR A 128 9.32 -4.57 -0.88
CA TYR A 128 9.34 -3.83 0.38
C TYR A 128 9.53 -2.32 0.17
N ALA A 129 10.42 -1.92 -0.75
CA ALA A 129 10.62 -0.51 -1.07
C ALA A 129 9.34 0.10 -1.65
N VAL A 130 8.68 -0.60 -2.58
CA VAL A 130 7.43 -0.15 -3.23
C VAL A 130 6.27 -0.08 -2.22
N GLN A 131 6.17 -1.01 -1.27
CA GLN A 131 5.19 -0.92 -0.17
C GLN A 131 5.39 0.36 0.66
N GLY A 132 6.64 0.73 0.95
CA GLY A 132 6.95 1.99 1.64
C GLY A 132 6.52 3.22 0.84
N VAL A 133 6.80 3.24 -0.47
CA VAL A 133 6.34 4.32 -1.37
C VAL A 133 4.81 4.39 -1.39
N ALA A 134 4.13 3.25 -1.53
CA ALA A 134 2.67 3.17 -1.56
C ALA A 134 2.04 3.68 -0.25
N ALA A 135 2.65 3.43 0.91
CA ALA A 135 2.18 3.95 2.19
C ALA A 135 2.16 5.49 2.22
N TYR A 136 3.24 6.14 1.76
CA TYR A 136 3.29 7.60 1.67
C TYR A 136 2.28 8.15 0.67
N VAL A 137 2.15 7.53 -0.50
CA VAL A 137 1.20 7.97 -1.55
C VAL A 137 -0.24 7.82 -1.08
N ARG A 138 -0.58 6.71 -0.43
CA ARG A 138 -1.91 6.48 0.18
C ARG A 138 -2.27 7.59 1.16
N ASN A 139 -1.35 7.91 2.06
CA ASN A 139 -1.58 8.97 3.04
C ASN A 139 -1.64 10.37 2.40
N ALA A 140 -0.89 10.61 1.32
CA ALA A 140 -1.01 11.85 0.55
C ALA A 140 -2.37 11.95 -0.17
N ALA A 141 -2.88 10.85 -0.71
CA ALA A 141 -4.17 10.78 -1.39
C ALA A 141 -5.36 11.05 -0.43
N ILE A 142 -5.30 10.54 0.81
CA ILE A 142 -6.28 10.89 1.88
C ILE A 142 -6.32 12.40 2.12
N LEU A 143 -5.19 13.09 1.93
CA LEU A 143 -5.04 14.54 2.04
C LEU A 143 -5.25 15.28 0.70
N GLY A 144 -5.76 14.60 -0.34
CA GLY A 144 -6.10 15.18 -1.64
C GLY A 144 -4.91 15.51 -2.52
N LYS A 145 -3.74 14.86 -2.34
CA LYS A 145 -2.57 15.00 -3.20
C LYS A 145 -2.24 13.68 -3.89
N GLU A 146 -2.04 13.76 -5.19
CA GLU A 146 -1.79 12.61 -6.07
C GLU A 146 -0.60 12.90 -6.99
N ASP A 147 0.06 11.85 -7.45
CA ASP A 147 1.14 11.96 -8.43
C ASP A 147 1.17 10.73 -9.34
N LYS A 148 0.76 10.93 -10.60
CA LYS A 148 0.61 9.87 -11.60
C LYS A 148 1.93 9.18 -11.95
N ASP A 149 3.06 9.86 -11.80
CA ASP A 149 4.36 9.25 -12.08
C ASP A 149 4.72 8.24 -10.99
N ILE A 150 4.34 8.52 -9.73
CA ILE A 150 4.55 7.58 -8.63
C ILE A 150 3.63 6.35 -8.82
N ASP A 151 2.37 6.56 -9.20
CA ASP A 151 1.45 5.46 -9.50
C ASP A 151 1.97 4.58 -10.64
N TYR A 152 2.48 5.20 -11.71
CA TYR A 152 3.14 4.49 -12.81
C TYR A 152 4.35 3.69 -12.30
N PHE A 153 5.21 4.30 -11.50
CA PHE A 153 6.40 3.65 -10.95
C PHE A 153 6.04 2.42 -10.09
N ILE A 154 5.07 2.55 -9.19
CA ILE A 154 4.60 1.47 -8.33
C ILE A 154 4.15 0.28 -9.20
N GLN A 155 3.29 0.55 -10.17
CA GLN A 155 2.69 -0.47 -11.01
C GLN A 155 3.72 -1.13 -11.95
N ASN A 156 4.64 -0.34 -12.51
CA ASN A 156 5.73 -0.86 -13.32
C ASN A 156 6.69 -1.73 -12.50
N SER A 157 7.00 -1.33 -11.26
CA SER A 157 7.89 -2.11 -10.37
C SER A 157 7.26 -3.43 -9.97
N MET A 158 5.97 -3.44 -9.62
CA MET A 158 5.24 -4.67 -9.30
C MET A 158 5.07 -5.59 -10.51
N LYS A 159 5.05 -5.06 -11.74
CA LYS A 159 5.15 -5.87 -12.96
C LYS A 159 6.56 -6.47 -13.12
N LYS A 160 7.62 -5.66 -12.97
CA LYS A 160 9.02 -6.11 -13.14
C LYS A 160 9.40 -7.26 -12.21
N VAL A 161 8.88 -7.31 -10.99
CA VAL A 161 9.17 -8.42 -10.06
C VAL A 161 8.58 -9.77 -10.51
N LEU A 162 7.72 -9.80 -11.53
CA LEU A 162 7.23 -11.02 -12.18
C LEU A 162 8.04 -11.41 -13.43
N ASP A 163 9.02 -10.60 -13.85
CA ASP A 163 9.74 -10.81 -15.11
C ASP A 163 11.03 -11.61 -14.88
N ASP A 164 11.01 -12.88 -15.27
CA ASP A 164 12.13 -13.82 -15.17
C ASP A 164 13.27 -13.56 -16.17
N HIS A 165 13.11 -12.60 -17.07
CA HIS A 165 14.17 -12.19 -18.00
C HIS A 165 15.07 -11.10 -17.44
N LEU A 166 14.69 -10.46 -16.32
CA LEU A 166 15.51 -9.40 -15.72
C LEU A 166 16.71 -9.97 -14.99
N ASN A 167 17.88 -9.41 -15.28
CA ASN A 167 19.11 -9.75 -14.55
C ASN A 167 19.26 -8.92 -13.25
N GLY A 168 20.21 -9.32 -12.41
CA GLY A 168 20.47 -8.65 -11.13
C GLY A 168 20.78 -7.16 -11.25
N GLY A 169 21.48 -6.73 -12.31
CA GLY A 169 21.78 -5.30 -12.55
C GLY A 169 20.52 -4.47 -12.81
N GLU A 170 19.56 -5.02 -13.55
CA GLU A 170 18.28 -4.36 -13.84
C GLU A 170 17.37 -4.29 -12.60
N LEU A 171 17.41 -5.31 -11.75
CA LEU A 171 16.72 -5.31 -10.47
C LEU A 171 17.34 -4.28 -9.50
N ILE A 172 18.67 -4.22 -9.41
CA ILE A 172 19.37 -3.18 -8.63
C ILE A 172 19.00 -1.77 -9.12
N ALA A 173 18.97 -1.56 -10.44
CA ALA A 173 18.55 -0.29 -11.02
C ALA A 173 17.11 0.08 -10.61
N SER A 174 16.22 -0.91 -10.52
CA SER A 174 14.83 -0.73 -10.06
C SER A 174 14.75 -0.41 -8.56
N ILE A 175 15.63 -0.97 -7.72
CA ILE A 175 15.74 -0.61 -6.30
C ILE A 175 16.20 0.85 -6.14
N LEU A 176 17.22 1.27 -6.89
CA LEU A 176 17.69 2.66 -6.88
C LEU A 176 16.61 3.63 -7.38
N GLU A 177 15.81 3.20 -8.36
CA GLU A 177 14.62 3.93 -8.80
C GLU A 177 13.58 4.06 -7.68
N ALA A 178 13.32 2.99 -6.92
CA ALA A 178 12.45 3.03 -5.75
C ALA A 178 12.93 4.04 -4.70
N GLY A 179 14.24 4.17 -4.48
CA GLY A 179 14.80 5.20 -3.61
C GLY A 179 14.45 6.63 -4.06
N ARG A 180 14.55 6.91 -5.37
CA ARG A 180 14.18 8.22 -5.94
C ARG A 180 12.68 8.50 -5.79
N PHE A 181 11.84 7.53 -6.08
CA PHE A 181 10.39 7.66 -5.93
C PHE A 181 9.95 7.71 -4.46
N GLY A 182 10.70 7.10 -3.53
CA GLY A 182 10.53 7.27 -2.09
C GLY A 182 10.70 8.72 -1.65
N ILE A 183 11.75 9.39 -2.12
CA ILE A 183 11.95 10.83 -1.87
C ILE A 183 10.77 11.64 -2.44
N ARG A 184 10.34 11.34 -3.67
CA ARG A 184 9.20 12.02 -4.30
C ARG A 184 7.90 11.83 -3.51
N ALA A 185 7.62 10.62 -3.04
CA ALA A 185 6.43 10.31 -2.24
C ALA A 185 6.46 10.98 -0.86
N MET A 186 7.62 11.00 -0.19
CA MET A 186 7.79 11.73 1.08
C MET A 186 7.56 13.23 0.88
N ASN A 187 8.08 13.82 -0.20
CA ASN A 187 7.85 15.23 -0.53
C ASN A 187 6.36 15.51 -0.83
N LEU A 188 5.68 14.61 -1.55
CA LEU A 188 4.25 14.71 -1.83
C LEU A 188 3.44 14.73 -0.54
N LEU A 189 3.69 13.77 0.37
CA LEU A 189 3.03 13.70 1.67
C LEU A 189 3.36 14.91 2.55
N GLY A 190 4.63 15.35 2.59
CA GLY A 190 5.05 16.53 3.33
C GLY A 190 4.35 17.80 2.84
N ALA A 191 4.23 17.98 1.53
CA ALA A 191 3.49 19.09 0.93
C ALA A 191 1.98 19.01 1.25
N ALA A 192 1.40 17.81 1.22
CA ALA A 192 0.00 17.58 1.60
C ALA A 192 -0.24 18.00 3.05
N LYS A 193 0.55 17.46 3.99
CA LYS A 193 0.49 17.80 5.43
C LYS A 193 0.68 19.30 5.66
N LYS A 194 1.69 19.91 5.06
CA LYS A 194 1.95 21.35 5.19
C LYS A 194 0.78 22.20 4.72
N SER A 195 0.15 21.83 3.60
CA SER A 195 -0.98 22.60 3.05
C SER A 195 -2.23 22.56 3.94
N ILE A 196 -2.43 21.47 4.68
CA ILE A 196 -3.61 21.29 5.53
C ILE A 196 -3.34 21.75 6.96
N PHE A 197 -2.23 21.32 7.56
CA PHE A 197 -1.96 21.49 9.00
C PHE A 197 -0.96 22.60 9.35
N GLY A 198 -0.36 23.25 8.33
CA GLY A 198 0.66 24.28 8.52
C GLY A 198 2.09 23.74 8.44
N ALA A 199 3.07 24.64 8.39
CA ALA A 199 4.48 24.25 8.41
C ALA A 199 4.86 23.78 9.82
N PRO A 200 5.61 22.67 9.96
CA PRO A 200 6.15 22.28 11.25
C PRO A 200 6.99 23.38 11.87
N GLU A 201 6.86 23.59 13.18
CA GLU A 201 7.65 24.54 13.96
C GLU A 201 8.25 23.88 15.20
N ILE A 202 9.25 24.54 15.80
CA ILE A 202 9.86 24.07 17.06
C ILE A 202 8.77 24.03 18.12
N THR A 203 8.59 22.85 18.76
CA THR A 203 7.56 22.63 19.78
C THR A 203 8.16 21.89 20.96
N GLU A 204 7.87 22.37 22.18
CA GLU A 204 8.08 21.62 23.40
C GLU A 204 6.88 20.71 23.67
N VAL A 205 7.13 19.41 23.88
CA VAL A 205 6.07 18.40 24.04
C VAL A 205 6.16 17.80 25.43
N SER A 206 5.07 17.88 26.19
CA SER A 206 4.97 17.25 27.50
C SER A 206 4.95 15.72 27.36
N THR A 207 5.79 15.03 28.14
CA THR A 207 5.80 13.56 28.25
C THR A 207 5.07 13.03 29.49
N GLY A 208 4.53 13.92 30.33
CA GLY A 208 3.73 13.57 31.50
C GLY A 208 2.28 13.23 31.15
N VAL A 209 1.54 12.74 32.15
CA VAL A 209 0.10 12.43 32.06
C VAL A 209 -0.73 13.37 32.92
N ARG A 210 -2.00 13.53 32.59
CA ARG A 210 -3.01 14.28 33.37
C ARG A 210 -4.01 13.31 34.02
N SER A 211 -4.96 13.86 34.77
CA SER A 211 -5.96 13.09 35.53
C SER A 211 -7.27 12.80 34.76
N ASN A 212 -7.46 13.36 33.57
CA ASN A 212 -8.64 13.12 32.74
C ASN A 212 -8.57 11.73 32.08
N PRO A 213 -9.71 11.13 31.68
CA PRO A 213 -9.68 10.00 30.77
C PRO A 213 -8.98 10.40 29.47
N GLY A 214 -8.21 9.47 28.88
CA GLY A 214 -7.38 9.74 27.72
C GLY A 214 -7.51 8.70 26.62
N ILE A 215 -7.35 9.13 25.37
CA ILE A 215 -7.21 8.28 24.19
C ILE A 215 -5.76 8.37 23.71
N LEU A 216 -5.09 7.22 23.56
CA LEU A 216 -3.75 7.13 23.00
C LEU A 216 -3.84 6.82 21.50
N VAL A 217 -3.30 7.71 20.66
CA VAL A 217 -3.34 7.60 19.20
C VAL A 217 -1.97 7.22 18.68
N ALA A 218 -1.91 6.14 17.92
CA ALA A 218 -0.72 5.65 17.24
C ALA A 218 -0.86 5.75 15.71
N GLY A 219 0.22 5.46 14.97
CA GLY A 219 0.25 5.50 13.51
C GLY A 219 0.63 6.87 12.94
N ASP A 220 0.14 7.21 11.76
CA ASP A 220 0.57 8.41 11.03
C ASP A 220 -0.55 9.18 10.29
N ASN A 221 -1.81 8.77 10.47
CA ASN A 221 -2.97 9.42 9.85
C ASN A 221 -3.43 10.69 10.60
N PHE A 222 -2.93 11.84 10.14
CA PHE A 222 -3.23 13.14 10.75
C PHE A 222 -4.66 13.60 10.53
N ARG A 223 -5.35 13.09 9.50
CA ARG A 223 -6.73 13.45 9.22
C ARG A 223 -7.68 12.85 10.26
N ASP A 224 -7.40 11.63 10.70
CA ASP A 224 -8.16 10.96 11.77
C ASP A 224 -7.89 11.66 13.10
N LEU A 225 -6.63 12.03 13.38
CA LEU A 225 -6.27 12.79 14.57
C LEU A 225 -7.01 14.14 14.63
N GLU A 226 -7.06 14.89 13.53
CA GLU A 226 -7.79 16.17 13.45
C GLU A 226 -9.28 16.00 13.82
N GLN A 227 -9.91 14.93 13.34
CA GLN A 227 -11.31 14.64 13.64
C GLN A 227 -11.51 14.21 15.10
N LEU A 228 -10.59 13.41 15.62
CA LEU A 228 -10.62 12.97 17.01
C LEU A 228 -10.46 14.14 17.98
N LEU A 229 -9.49 15.03 17.75
CA LEU A 229 -9.26 16.21 18.59
C LEU A 229 -10.53 17.07 18.71
N LYS A 230 -11.21 17.33 17.58
CA LYS A 230 -12.48 18.08 17.55
C LYS A 230 -13.60 17.40 18.36
N GLN A 231 -13.65 16.07 18.36
CA GLN A 231 -14.68 15.30 19.09
C GLN A 231 -14.36 15.15 20.58
N ALA A 232 -13.08 15.05 20.92
CA ALA A 232 -12.59 14.85 22.29
C ALA A 232 -12.71 16.13 23.12
N GLU A 233 -12.45 17.30 22.53
CA GLU A 233 -12.57 18.60 23.19
C GLU A 233 -13.96 18.80 23.81
N ALA A 234 -15.02 18.44 23.08
CA ALA A 234 -16.39 18.54 23.55
C ALA A 234 -16.73 17.60 24.73
N GLN A 235 -15.90 16.58 24.98
CA GLN A 235 -16.16 15.53 25.98
C GLN A 235 -15.24 15.59 27.19
N GLY A 236 -14.27 16.51 27.22
CA GLY A 236 -13.27 16.58 28.29
C GLY A 236 -12.36 15.34 28.34
N VAL A 237 -12.13 14.72 27.19
CA VAL A 237 -11.23 13.56 27.03
C VAL A 237 -9.90 14.06 26.48
N ASP A 238 -8.80 13.70 27.14
CA ASP A 238 -7.46 14.05 26.68
C ASP A 238 -7.04 13.16 25.49
N VAL A 239 -6.22 13.69 24.57
CA VAL A 239 -5.66 12.93 23.46
C VAL A 239 -4.14 12.91 23.58
N TYR A 240 -3.56 11.71 23.59
CA TYR A 240 -2.11 11.48 23.68
C TYR A 240 -1.60 10.87 22.37
N SER A 241 -0.40 11.27 21.95
CA SER A 241 0.28 10.69 20.79
C SER A 241 1.23 9.56 21.20
N TYR A 242 1.37 8.54 20.36
CA TYR A 242 2.32 7.44 20.53
C TYR A 242 3.16 7.21 19.26
N SER A 243 4.44 6.88 19.43
CA SER A 243 5.39 6.60 18.33
C SER A 243 5.41 7.72 17.27
N ASP A 244 5.03 7.43 16.03
CA ASP A 244 5.14 8.35 14.89
C ASP A 244 4.16 9.54 14.97
N MET A 245 3.08 9.41 15.76
CA MET A 245 2.16 10.52 16.04
C MET A 245 2.81 11.65 16.84
N LEU A 246 4.00 11.45 17.43
CA LEU A 246 4.74 12.54 18.08
C LEU A 246 4.96 13.73 17.13
N SER A 247 5.16 13.46 15.84
CA SER A 247 5.37 14.49 14.83
C SER A 247 4.17 15.44 14.67
N ALA A 248 2.95 15.03 15.07
CA ALA A 248 1.76 15.87 14.97
C ALA A 248 1.86 17.15 15.82
N HIS A 249 2.56 17.10 16.96
CA HIS A 249 2.77 18.25 17.84
C HIS A 249 3.55 19.39 17.18
N ALA A 250 4.29 19.12 16.10
CA ALA A 250 5.01 20.16 15.37
C ALA A 250 4.07 21.01 14.50
N TYR A 251 2.84 20.56 14.21
CA TYR A 251 1.96 21.20 13.24
C TYR A 251 1.00 22.19 13.90
N PRO A 252 1.01 23.49 13.54
CA PRO A 252 0.23 24.53 14.21
C PRO A 252 -1.26 24.23 14.36
N LYS A 253 -1.91 23.62 13.36
CA LYS A 253 -3.35 23.31 13.42
C LYS A 253 -3.71 22.10 14.29
N LEU A 254 -2.73 21.33 14.73
CA LEU A 254 -2.92 20.16 15.59
C LEU A 254 -2.44 20.42 17.03
N LYS A 255 -1.93 21.62 17.31
CA LYS A 255 -1.59 22.07 18.67
C LYS A 255 -2.88 22.51 19.37
N THR A 256 -3.60 21.55 19.95
CA THR A 256 -4.78 21.77 20.78
C THR A 256 -4.59 21.16 22.15
#